data_AF-A0AAN6TLB2-F1
#
_entry.id   AF-A0AAN6TLB2-F1
#
_cell.length_a   1.000
_cell.length_b   1.000
_cell.length_c   1.000
_cell.angle_alpha   90.00
_cell.angle_beta   90.00
_cell.angle_gamma   90.00
#
_symmetry.space_group_name_H-M   'P 1'
#
loop_
_entity.id
_entity.type
_entity.pdbx_description
1 polymer ?
#
loop_
_entity_poly.entity_id
_entity_poly.type
_entity_poly.pdbx_seq_one_letter_code
_entity_poly.pdbx_strand_id
1 'polypeptide(L)'
;MASQPAKCSNPECPTPVSESESPSLQRCSRCRTISYCSRDCQVAHWSVHKPACTRPNYIIQFHLHPEHIDNPSVIRTLSCPANATFYQLHQALQAAFGWASSTRNMT
;
A
#
# COMPACT_ATOMS: atom_id res chain seq x y z
N MET A 1 18.05 -16.40 9.53
CA MET A 1 16.66 -16.89 9.50
C MET A 1 16.36 -17.35 8.09
N ALA A 2 16.14 -18.64 7.85
CA ALA A 2 15.85 -19.14 6.52
C ALA A 2 14.44 -18.69 6.10
N SER A 3 14.34 -17.84 5.07
CA SER A 3 13.05 -17.46 4.49
C SER A 3 12.45 -18.68 3.80
N GLN A 4 11.35 -19.20 4.32
CA GLN A 4 10.61 -20.29 3.68
C GLN A 4 10.23 -19.90 2.25
N PRO A 5 10.24 -20.86 1.30
CA PRO A 5 9.82 -20.59 -0.07
C PRO A 5 8.37 -20.11 -0.07
N ALA A 6 8.12 -19.02 -0.80
CA ALA A 6 6.76 -18.51 -0.95
C ALA A 6 5.90 -19.59 -1.64
N LYS A 7 4.75 -19.93 -1.04
CA LYS A 7 3.78 -20.91 -1.56
C LYS A 7 2.57 -20.18 -2.18
N CYS A 8 1.92 -20.81 -3.17
CA CYS A 8 0.63 -20.36 -3.66
C CYS A 8 -0.39 -20.28 -2.51
N SER A 9 -1.12 -19.16 -2.43
CA SER A 9 -2.09 -18.90 -1.37
C SER A 9 -3.47 -19.50 -1.63
N ASN A 10 -3.69 -20.17 -2.77
CA ASN A 10 -4.89 -20.97 -2.98
C ASN A 10 -4.73 -22.33 -2.28
N PRO A 11 -5.53 -22.67 -1.26
CA PRO A 11 -5.43 -23.97 -0.60
C PRO A 11 -5.78 -25.15 -1.52
N GLU A 12 -6.60 -24.91 -2.55
CA GLU A 12 -7.01 -25.92 -3.56
C GLU A 12 -6.09 -25.91 -4.79
N CYS A 13 -4.85 -25.43 -4.65
CA CYS A 13 -3.91 -25.33 -5.76
C CYS A 13 -3.59 -26.72 -6.34
N PRO A 14 -3.87 -26.98 -7.64
CA PRO A 14 -3.69 -28.30 -8.23
C PRO A 14 -2.23 -28.67 -8.48
N THR A 15 -1.32 -27.68 -8.51
CA THR A 15 0.11 -27.94 -8.68
C THR A 15 0.72 -28.43 -7.37
N PRO A 16 1.29 -29.66 -7.32
CA PRO A 16 2.11 -30.06 -6.20
C PRO A 16 3.30 -29.12 -6.10
N VAL A 17 3.74 -28.83 -4.88
CA VAL A 17 4.88 -27.95 -4.60
C VAL A 17 6.14 -28.70 -5.06
N SER A 18 6.45 -28.67 -6.36
CA SER A 18 7.67 -29.31 -6.90
C SER A 18 8.86 -28.44 -6.53
N GLU A 19 9.75 -28.99 -5.70
CA GLU A 19 10.96 -28.32 -5.18
C GLU A 19 11.97 -27.94 -6.28
N SER A 20 11.79 -28.39 -7.52
CA SER A 20 12.76 -28.24 -8.61
C SER A 20 12.50 -27.09 -9.60
N GLU A 21 11.30 -26.48 -9.62
CA GLU A 21 11.03 -25.26 -10.39
C GLU A 21 10.06 -24.41 -9.58
N SER A 22 10.54 -23.33 -8.98
CA SER A 22 9.67 -22.42 -8.23
C SER A 22 8.87 -21.60 -9.25
N PRO A 23 7.56 -21.84 -9.46
CA PRO A 23 6.79 -20.96 -10.33
C PRO A 23 6.89 -19.54 -9.77
N SER A 24 7.17 -18.57 -10.64
CA SER A 24 7.24 -17.16 -10.23
C SER A 24 5.89 -16.73 -9.66
N LEU A 25 5.78 -16.70 -8.34
CA LEU A 25 4.53 -16.37 -7.69
C LEU A 25 4.19 -14.90 -7.93
N GLN A 26 2.96 -14.67 -8.40
CA GLN A 26 2.42 -13.36 -8.69
C GLN A 26 1.66 -12.86 -7.46
N ARG A 27 2.13 -11.74 -6.89
CA ARG A 27 1.43 -11.09 -5.78
C ARG A 27 0.07 -10.58 -6.25
N CYS A 28 -0.95 -10.67 -5.39
CA CYS A 28 -2.23 -10.03 -5.65
C CYS A 28 -2.00 -8.53 -5.94
N SER A 29 -2.39 -8.06 -7.12
CA SER A 29 -2.12 -6.69 -7.57
C SER A 29 -2.77 -5.61 -6.69
N ARG A 30 -3.82 -5.98 -5.94
CA ARG A 30 -4.56 -5.08 -5.05
C ARG A 30 -3.89 -4.94 -3.68
N CYS A 31 -3.72 -6.04 -2.93
CA CYS A 31 -3.19 -5.97 -1.56
C CYS A 31 -1.67 -6.20 -1.47
N ARG A 32 -1.07 -6.88 -2.44
CA ARG A 32 0.34 -7.30 -2.46
C ARG A 32 0.77 -8.18 -1.27
N THR A 33 -0.17 -8.70 -0.47
CA THR A 33 0.11 -9.47 0.76
C THR A 33 0.16 -10.98 0.55
N ILE A 34 -0.58 -11.50 -0.42
CA ILE A 34 -0.60 -12.92 -0.77
C ILE A 34 -0.19 -13.11 -2.24
N SER A 35 0.19 -14.34 -2.60
CA SER A 35 0.72 -14.64 -3.93
C SER A 35 0.14 -15.92 -4.51
N TYR A 36 0.02 -15.96 -5.83
CA TYR A 36 -0.57 -17.07 -6.58
C TYR A 36 0.37 -17.54 -7.68
N CYS A 37 0.39 -18.84 -7.96
CA CYS A 37 1.16 -19.38 -9.10
C CYS A 37 0.53 -19.03 -10.45
N SER A 38 -0.78 -18.75 -10.47
CA SER A 38 -1.53 -18.42 -11.68
C SER A 38 -2.73 -17.53 -11.38
N ARG A 39 -3.29 -16.92 -12.45
CA ARG A 39 -4.56 -16.18 -12.37
C ARG A 39 -5.71 -17.09 -11.97
N ASP A 40 -5.70 -18.35 -12.38
CA ASP A 40 -6.76 -19.31 -12.05
C ASP A 40 -6.82 -19.59 -10.55
N CYS A 41 -5.65 -19.76 -9.90
CA CYS A 41 -5.59 -19.88 -8.45
C CYS A 41 -6.07 -18.62 -7.72
N GLN A 42 -5.80 -17.44 -8.28
CA GLN A 42 -6.32 -16.20 -7.72
C GLN A 42 -7.85 -16.12 -7.83
N VAL A 43 -8.42 -16.46 -9.00
CA VAL A 43 -9.87 -16.41 -9.24
C VAL A 43 -10.60 -17.45 -8.39
N ALA A 44 -10.10 -18.68 -8.32
CA ALA A 44 -10.67 -19.73 -7.48
C ALA A 44 -10.71 -19.34 -6.00
N HIS A 45 -9.62 -18.72 -5.49
CA HIS A 45 -9.54 -18.27 -4.10
C HIS A 45 -10.21 -16.90 -3.85
N TRP A 46 -10.74 -16.22 -4.87
CA TRP A 46 -11.13 -14.81 -4.77
C TRP A 46 -12.28 -14.57 -3.79
N SER A 47 -13.29 -15.44 -3.73
CA SER A 47 -14.44 -15.29 -2.83
C SER A 47 -14.01 -15.25 -1.36
N VAL A 48 -13.01 -16.05 -0.98
CA VAL A 48 -12.42 -16.11 0.37
C VAL A 48 -11.42 -14.98 0.60
N HIS A 49 -10.61 -14.63 -0.40
CA HIS A 49 -9.61 -13.56 -0.26
C HIS A 49 -10.22 -12.16 -0.22
N LYS A 50 -11.26 -11.89 -1.02
CA LYS A 50 -11.81 -10.54 -1.26
C LYS A 50 -12.16 -9.77 0.03
N PRO A 51 -12.81 -10.36 1.05
CA PRO A 51 -13.13 -9.65 2.30
C PRO A 51 -11.89 -9.11 3.05
N ALA A 52 -10.76 -9.81 2.95
CA ALA A 52 -9.49 -9.41 3.57
C ALA A 52 -8.55 -8.65 2.62
N CYS A 53 -8.95 -8.39 1.37
CA CYS A 53 -8.10 -7.80 0.34
C CYS A 53 -8.02 -6.27 0.43
N THR A 54 -7.14 -5.79 1.32
CA THR A 54 -6.92 -4.36 1.57
C THR A 54 -5.69 -3.84 0.82
N ARG A 55 -5.83 -2.70 0.13
CA ARG A 55 -4.70 -2.01 -0.50
C ARG A 55 -3.72 -1.52 0.57
N PRO A 56 -2.39 -1.58 0.34
CA PRO A 56 -1.43 -1.07 1.30
C PRO A 56 -1.54 0.45 1.42
N ASN A 57 -1.04 0.97 2.54
CA ASN A 57 -0.66 2.37 2.62
C ASN A 57 0.82 2.51 2.25
N TYR A 58 1.18 3.62 1.61
CA TYR A 58 2.55 4.05 1.39
C TYR A 58 2.92 5.06 2.47
N ILE A 59 4.14 4.95 2.99
CA ILE A 59 4.71 5.98 3.86
C ILE A 59 5.45 6.96 2.96
N ILE A 60 4.95 8.21 2.90
CA ILE A 60 5.49 9.24 2.01
C ILE A 60 6.00 10.39 2.87
N GLN A 61 7.22 10.82 2.62
CA GLN A 61 7.86 11.95 3.29
C GLN A 61 7.79 13.18 2.39
N PHE A 62 7.20 14.26 2.90
CA PHE A 62 7.05 15.54 2.21
C PHE A 62 8.03 16.55 2.79
N HIS A 63 8.84 17.12 1.91
CA HIS A 63 9.80 18.16 2.24
C HIS A 63 9.24 19.49 1.73
N LEU A 64 9.00 20.43 2.64
CA LEU A 64 8.61 21.77 2.28
C LEU A 64 9.91 22.58 2.14
N HIS A 65 10.36 22.74 0.90
CA HIS A 65 11.54 23.52 0.55
C HIS A 65 11.09 24.77 -0.21
N PRO A 66 10.57 25.81 0.48
CA PRO A 66 10.58 27.11 -0.14
C PRO A 66 12.06 27.51 -0.25
N GLU A 67 12.45 28.18 -1.31
CA GLU A 67 13.84 28.61 -1.59
C GLU A 67 14.50 29.50 -0.50
N HIS A 68 13.86 29.64 0.67
CA HIS A 68 14.27 30.48 1.81
C HIS A 68 14.08 29.83 3.20
N ILE A 69 13.69 28.55 3.32
CA ILE A 69 13.69 27.82 4.62
C ILE A 69 14.81 26.78 4.59
N ASP A 70 16.00 27.23 4.95
CA ASP A 70 17.19 26.38 4.95
C ASP A 70 17.40 25.73 6.34
N ASN A 71 16.78 26.26 7.40
CA ASN A 71 16.89 25.76 8.76
C ASN A 71 15.78 26.27 9.70
N PRO A 72 14.95 25.41 10.34
CA PRO A 72 14.89 23.96 10.19
C PRO A 72 14.04 23.53 8.98
N SER A 73 14.48 22.49 8.28
CA SER A 73 13.68 21.87 7.22
C SER A 73 12.34 21.37 7.77
N VAL A 74 11.24 21.73 7.11
CA VAL A 74 9.91 21.28 7.51
C VAL A 74 9.58 20.00 6.76
N ILE A 75 9.61 18.87 7.48
CA ILE A 75 9.32 17.54 6.95
C ILE A 75 8.07 16.98 7.62
N ARG A 76 7.19 16.34 6.83
CA ARG A 76 6.05 15.58 7.34
C ARG A 76 5.98 14.21 6.70
N THR A 77 5.77 13.18 7.52
CA THR A 77 5.62 11.80 7.07
C THR A 77 4.16 11.39 7.18
N LEU A 78 3.56 10.97 6.07
CA LEU A 78 2.16 10.59 5.98
C LEU A 78 2.00 9.13 5.58
N SER A 79 1.01 8.46 6.17
CA SER A 79 0.51 7.17 5.73
C SER A 79 -0.61 7.40 4.72
N CYS A 80 -0.36 7.08 3.45
CA CYS A 80 -1.25 7.38 2.33
C CYS A 80 -1.77 6.10 1.69
N PRO A 81 -3.10 5.83 1.68
CA PRO A 81 -3.66 4.67 0.99
C PRO A 81 -3.28 4.61 -0.49
N ALA A 82 -2.98 3.41 -1.02
CA ALA A 82 -2.62 3.25 -2.43
C ALA A 82 -3.76 3.59 -3.43
N ASN A 83 -4.97 3.84 -2.94
CA ASN A 83 -6.12 4.35 -3.70
C ASN A 83 -6.50 5.77 -3.30
N ALA A 84 -5.66 6.49 -2.55
CA ALA A 84 -5.92 7.87 -2.23
C ALA A 84 -6.01 8.72 -3.51
N THR A 85 -7.03 9.56 -3.59
CA THR A 85 -7.15 10.57 -4.63
C THR A 85 -6.18 11.72 -4.36
N PHE A 86 -5.88 12.51 -5.39
CA PHE A 86 -5.10 13.74 -5.21
C PHE A 86 -5.75 14.68 -4.19
N TYR A 87 -7.09 14.76 -4.15
CA TYR A 87 -7.82 15.57 -3.18
C TYR A 87 -7.60 15.10 -1.74
N GLN A 88 -7.68 13.80 -1.47
CA GLN A 88 -7.41 13.26 -0.14
C GLN A 88 -5.96 13.50 0.29
N LEU A 89 -5.01 13.35 -0.64
CA LEU A 89 -3.61 13.68 -0.38
C LEU A 89 -3.44 15.17 -0.08
N HIS A 90 -4.05 16.05 -0.87
CA HIS A 90 -4.05 17.49 -0.65
C HIS A 90 -4.60 17.84 0.74
N GLN A 91 -5.76 17.31 1.14
CA GLN A 91 -6.32 17.54 2.47
C GLN A 91 -5.38 17.06 3.59
N ALA A 92 -4.75 15.88 3.42
CA ALA A 92 -3.78 15.36 4.38
C ALA A 92 -2.56 16.28 4.52
N LEU A 93 -2.07 16.85 3.41
CA LEU A 93 -0.99 17.85 3.43
C LEU A 93 -1.42 19.14 4.13
N GLN A 94 -2.62 19.65 3.82
CA GLN A 94 -3.17 20.85 4.47
C GLN A 94 -3.24 20.67 6.00
N ALA A 95 -3.70 19.49 6.46
CA ALA A 95 -3.74 19.16 7.87
C ALA A 95 -2.32 19.00 8.49
N ALA A 96 -1.42 18.29 7.81
CA ALA A 96 -0.09 17.96 8.35
C ALA A 96 0.85 19.17 8.47
N PHE A 97 0.72 20.13 7.56
CA PHE A 97 1.50 21.37 7.57
C PHE A 97 0.77 22.54 8.24
N GLY A 98 -0.46 22.33 8.73
CA GLY A 98 -1.24 23.41 9.36
C GLY A 98 -1.62 24.52 8.39
N TRP A 99 -1.66 24.25 7.08
CA TRP A 99 -2.07 25.22 6.06
C TRP A 99 -3.56 25.54 6.08
N ALA A 100 -4.37 24.68 6.70
CA ALA A 100 -5.79 24.93 6.97
C ALA A 100 -5.94 26.13 7.93
N SER A 101 -5.86 27.32 7.36
CA SER A 101 -5.93 28.60 8.08
C SER A 101 -7.40 28.95 8.30
N SER A 102 -7.86 28.76 9.53
CA SER A 102 -8.80 29.64 10.24
C SER A 102 -10.03 30.17 9.47
N THR A 103 -11.14 29.45 9.47
CA THR A 103 -12.43 30.13 9.73
C THR A 103 -12.50 30.49 11.21
N ARG A 104 -11.69 31.47 11.64
CA ARG A 104 -11.96 32.16 12.90
C ARG A 104 -13.12 33.09 12.59
N ASN A 105 -14.29 32.77 13.13
CA ASN A 105 -15.48 33.62 13.07
C ASN A 105 -15.10 35.06 13.39
N MET A 106 -15.44 35.97 12.49
CA MET A 106 -15.58 37.39 12.83
C MET A 106 -16.88 37.50 13.62
N THR A 107 -16.76 37.57 14.94
CA THR A 107 -17.79 38.05 15.87
C THR A 107 -17.15 39.11 16.73
#